data_AF-A0A3R7PZX1-F1
#
_entry.id   AF-A0A3R7PZX1-F1
#
_cell.length_a   1.000
_cell.length_b   1.000
_cell.length_c   1.000
_cell.angle_alpha   90.00
_cell.angle_beta   90.00
_cell.angle_gamma   90.00
#
_symmetry.space_group_name_H-M   'P 1'
#
loop_
_entity.id
_entity.type
_entity.pdbx_description
1 polymer ?
#
loop_
_entity_poly.entity_id
_entity_poly.type
_entity_poly.pdbx_seq_one_letter_code
_entity_poly.pdbx_strand_id
1 'polypeptide(L)'
;MTSAAASHEVSDARSDDAWPEFTQSMCEELNGKRCLALAAATAPAKLAAVCRCIDDACARLVAASSAGAKEEKPLKPNDLLLSLQRAPRVCFTTEAGIAKLQKCTAVYGRTPSLLLLEMYDDRAFVLDLNPGLLGNSEQAAAVEAFLRGVAEGSVAKALQGAAPPDDDRLEPTHGITLSHGLCAVTSTFRRLKRKEAGGAVCVFWSSRCAVCPAVLMMMDHLVGVVWKASEACGVARPFSYLACNIDDNDLPAEDWPETPHQQTVPTTAAYDGNGERFVYTGKRSAAPIVRFICAHCLPRDLPTAARITSDALAIAEKLTDEELWEIGLPPAANKDVEKKSPPHGGGNAHEASVESSRGARRKRPLGCSETLPDDELPQRAAEQLETQKRRVEKEHEEVMGP
;
A
#
# COMPACT_ATOMS: atom_id res chain seq x y z
N MET A 1 43.11 42.71 25.41
CA MET A 1 41.95 42.60 26.32
C MET A 1 41.03 43.77 26.05
N THR A 2 39.92 43.53 25.36
CA THR A 2 38.58 44.10 25.62
C THR A 2 37.62 43.45 24.63
N SER A 3 36.77 42.58 25.18
CA SER A 3 35.70 41.86 24.50
C SER A 3 34.53 42.82 24.32
N ALA A 4 34.04 42.97 23.09
CA ALA A 4 32.75 43.58 22.81
C ALA A 4 31.75 42.42 22.63
N ALA A 5 30.88 42.27 23.63
CA ALA A 5 29.76 41.35 23.58
C ALA A 5 28.73 41.84 22.56
N ALA A 6 28.54 41.09 21.48
CA ALA A 6 27.41 41.26 20.58
C ALA A 6 26.20 40.55 21.21
N SER A 7 25.22 41.34 21.61
CA SER A 7 23.89 40.89 22.03
C SER A 7 23.20 40.17 20.88
N HIS A 8 22.98 38.87 21.03
CA HIS A 8 22.07 38.08 20.21
C HIS A 8 20.63 38.52 20.53
N GLU A 9 20.11 39.46 19.75
CA GLU A 9 18.66 39.64 19.62
C GLU A 9 18.11 38.47 18.79
N VAL A 10 17.39 37.57 19.45
CA VAL A 10 16.55 36.57 18.79
C VAL A 10 15.31 37.32 18.31
N SER A 11 15.32 37.76 17.05
CA SER A 11 14.11 38.27 16.41
C SER A 11 13.22 37.09 16.03
N ASP A 12 12.06 37.03 16.67
CA ASP A 12 10.98 36.08 16.43
C ASP A 12 10.23 36.45 15.13
N ALA A 13 10.98 36.57 14.03
CA ALA A 13 10.44 36.80 12.71
C ALA A 13 9.90 35.47 12.17
N ARG A 14 8.59 35.23 12.35
CA ARG A 14 7.88 34.20 11.59
C ARG A 14 8.09 34.50 10.09
N SER A 15 9.02 33.81 9.45
CA SER A 15 9.28 34.00 8.02
C SER A 15 7.99 33.70 7.25
N ASP A 16 7.60 34.60 6.36
CA ASP A 16 6.41 34.46 5.51
C ASP A 16 6.55 33.38 4.41
N ASP A 17 7.63 32.61 4.49
CA ASP A 17 8.08 31.67 3.48
C ASP A 17 7.45 30.29 3.69
N ALA A 18 7.23 29.59 2.58
CA ALA A 18 6.91 28.17 2.61
C ALA A 18 8.07 27.37 3.24
N TRP A 19 7.76 26.17 3.75
CA TRP A 19 8.80 25.27 4.23
C TRP A 19 9.79 24.92 3.10
N PRO A 20 11.05 24.62 3.43
CA PRO A 20 12.08 24.32 2.42
C PRO A 20 11.67 23.13 1.55
N GLU A 21 11.94 23.23 0.24
CA GLU A 21 11.77 22.11 -0.69
C GLU A 21 12.78 21.01 -0.36
N PHE A 22 12.34 19.77 -0.43
CA PHE A 22 13.18 18.61 -0.17
C PHE A 22 14.39 18.55 -1.12
N THR A 23 15.57 18.39 -0.53
CA THR A 23 16.81 18.09 -1.25
C THR A 23 17.41 16.78 -0.74
N GLN A 24 18.20 16.10 -1.57
CA GLN A 24 18.80 14.81 -1.19
C GLN A 24 19.75 14.92 0.02
N SER A 25 20.39 16.08 0.22
CA SER A 25 21.23 16.34 1.39
C SER A 25 20.45 16.35 2.71
N MET A 26 19.12 16.52 2.68
CA MET A 26 18.29 16.48 3.90
C MET A 26 17.97 15.05 4.36
N CYS A 27 18.23 14.02 3.54
CA CYS A 27 17.86 12.63 3.86
C CYS A 27 18.39 12.16 5.21
N GLU A 28 19.68 12.38 5.47
CA GLU A 28 20.34 11.90 6.70
C GLU A 28 19.74 12.55 7.94
N GLU A 29 19.42 13.85 7.87
CA GLU A 29 18.77 14.55 8.96
C GLU A 29 17.35 14.03 9.23
N LEU A 30 16.58 13.80 8.16
CA LEU A 30 15.18 13.39 8.26
C LEU A 30 15.02 11.93 8.66
N ASN A 31 15.95 11.05 8.31
CA ASN A 31 15.86 9.63 8.64
C ASN A 31 15.96 9.35 10.15
N GLY A 32 16.69 10.18 10.90
CA GLY A 32 16.87 10.04 12.34
C GLY A 32 15.82 10.76 13.19
N LYS A 33 14.84 11.43 12.57
CA LYS A 33 13.87 12.29 13.25
C LYS A 33 12.46 12.03 12.72
N ARG A 34 11.46 12.36 13.55
CA ARG A 34 10.09 12.55 13.08
C ARG A 34 10.00 13.84 12.28
N CYS A 35 9.43 13.82 11.08
CA CYS A 35 9.31 15.02 10.25
C CYS A 35 7.91 15.19 9.64
N LEU A 36 7.56 16.44 9.34
CA LEU A 36 6.35 16.80 8.63
C LEU A 36 6.70 17.08 7.17
N ALA A 37 6.01 16.40 6.25
CA ALA A 37 6.18 16.57 4.82
C ALA A 37 4.87 17.04 4.19
N LEU A 38 4.92 18.15 3.44
CA LEU A 38 3.78 18.66 2.68
C LEU A 38 3.98 18.33 1.20
N ALA A 39 3.07 17.54 0.63
CA ALA A 39 3.07 17.22 -0.80
C ALA A 39 1.94 17.97 -1.49
N ALA A 40 2.26 19.01 -2.27
CA ALA A 40 1.27 19.81 -2.98
C ALA A 40 1.87 20.55 -4.18
N ALA A 41 1.37 20.25 -5.39
CA ALA A 41 1.68 21.01 -6.59
C ALA A 41 0.76 22.25 -6.66
N THR A 42 1.11 23.31 -5.93
CA THR A 42 0.33 24.56 -5.86
C THR A 42 1.21 25.80 -6.00
N ALA A 43 0.60 26.94 -6.32
CA ALA A 43 1.31 28.21 -6.45
C ALA A 43 2.01 28.60 -5.13
N PRO A 44 3.19 29.24 -5.16
CA PRO A 44 4.00 29.52 -3.96
C PRO A 44 3.24 30.25 -2.84
N ALA A 45 2.40 31.24 -3.17
CA ALA A 45 1.62 31.98 -2.17
C ALA A 45 0.60 31.09 -1.43
N LYS A 46 -0.04 30.14 -2.14
CA LYS A 46 -0.95 29.17 -1.54
C LYS A 46 -0.19 28.16 -0.68
N LEU A 47 0.99 27.73 -1.14
CA LEU A 47 1.85 26.83 -0.38
C LEU A 47 2.27 27.45 0.96
N ALA A 48 2.74 28.70 0.95
CA ALA A 48 3.12 29.43 2.15
C ALA A 48 1.94 29.58 3.12
N ALA A 49 0.74 29.88 2.62
CA ALA A 49 -0.46 29.95 3.45
C ALA A 49 -0.81 28.61 4.12
N VAL A 50 -0.66 27.49 3.41
CA VAL A 50 -0.85 26.15 3.97
C VAL A 50 0.21 25.83 5.02
N CYS A 51 1.48 26.14 4.76
CA CYS A 51 2.57 25.96 5.71
C CYS A 51 2.30 26.71 7.02
N ARG A 52 1.93 28.01 6.94
CA ARG A 52 1.55 28.82 8.11
C ARG A 52 0.36 28.24 8.87
N CYS A 53 -0.67 27.78 8.15
CA CYS A 53 -1.84 27.14 8.74
C CYS A 53 -1.46 25.90 9.57
N ILE A 54 -0.54 25.08 9.04
CA ILE A 54 -0.04 23.89 9.74
C ILE A 54 0.83 24.29 10.94
N ASP A 55 1.69 25.30 10.80
CA ASP A 55 2.53 25.80 11.90
C ASP A 55 1.71 26.38 13.05
N ASP A 56 0.66 27.15 12.75
CA ASP A 56 -0.27 27.66 13.73
C ASP A 56 -1.04 26.52 14.43
N ALA A 57 -1.43 25.48 13.69
CA ALA A 57 -2.04 24.28 14.29
C ALA A 57 -1.06 23.57 15.23
N CYS A 58 0.21 23.39 14.81
CA CYS A 58 1.26 22.78 15.63
C CYS A 58 1.53 23.58 16.91
N ALA A 59 1.54 24.92 16.83
CA ALA A 59 1.72 25.78 18.00
C ALA A 59 0.56 25.65 19.02
N ARG A 60 -0.68 25.47 18.55
CA ARG A 60 -1.87 25.29 19.41
C ARG A 60 -1.88 23.96 20.17
N LEU A 61 -1.18 22.94 19.69
CA LEU A 61 -1.11 21.62 20.35
C LEU A 61 -0.58 21.72 21.79
N VAL A 62 0.35 22.66 22.05
CA VAL A 62 1.03 22.83 23.34
C VAL A 62 0.27 23.75 24.30
N ALA A 63 -0.37 24.81 23.79
CA ALA A 63 -1.13 25.75 24.63
C ALA A 63 -2.27 25.04 25.41
N ALA A 64 -2.88 24.01 24.80
CA ALA A 64 -3.92 23.20 25.42
C ALA A 64 -3.40 22.20 26.47
N SER A 65 -2.14 21.75 26.36
CA SER A 65 -1.54 20.79 27.30
C SER A 65 -0.94 21.45 28.54
N SER A 66 -0.59 22.74 28.46
CA SER A 66 -0.10 23.55 29.59
C SER A 66 -1.19 24.11 30.53
N ALA A 67 -2.48 24.03 30.15
CA ALA A 67 -3.58 24.62 30.94
C ALA A 67 -4.21 23.68 31.99
N GLY A 68 -3.74 22.43 32.12
CA GLY A 68 -4.43 21.41 32.93
C GLY A 68 -3.57 20.45 33.76
N ALA A 69 -2.24 20.57 33.81
CA ALA A 69 -1.40 19.55 34.46
C ALA A 69 -0.93 19.98 35.87
N LYS A 70 -1.63 19.49 36.91
CA LYS A 70 -0.99 19.08 38.17
C LYS A 70 -0.64 17.59 38.04
N GLU A 71 0.60 17.25 38.39
CA GLU A 71 1.14 15.95 38.89
C GLU A 71 0.27 14.68 38.65
N GLU A 72 0.69 13.58 38.03
CA GLU A 72 1.94 12.81 37.98
C GLU A 72 1.95 11.91 36.71
N LYS A 73 3.13 11.41 36.31
CA LYS A 73 3.47 10.60 35.11
C LYS A 73 2.46 9.48 34.72
N PRO A 74 2.32 9.14 33.42
CA PRO A 74 3.44 8.80 32.52
C PRO A 74 3.55 9.65 31.24
N LEU A 75 4.79 9.82 30.77
CA LEU A 75 5.14 10.29 29.42
C LEU A 75 4.46 9.41 28.36
N LYS A 76 3.36 9.82 27.69
CA LYS A 76 2.83 9.06 26.52
C LYS A 76 2.31 9.91 25.33
N PRO A 77 1.38 10.89 25.45
CA PRO A 77 0.92 11.67 24.27
C PRO A 77 1.51 13.09 24.20
N ASN A 78 1.72 13.76 25.34
CA ASN A 78 2.16 15.15 25.38
C ASN A 78 3.60 15.34 24.87
N ASP A 79 4.49 14.38 25.11
CA ASP A 79 5.87 14.42 24.59
C ASP A 79 5.92 14.25 23.07
N LEU A 80 4.99 13.46 22.52
CA LEU A 80 4.84 13.28 21.08
C LEU A 80 4.34 14.58 20.43
N LEU A 81 3.32 15.22 21.02
CA LEU A 81 2.83 16.53 20.57
C LEU A 81 3.92 17.62 20.62
N LEU A 82 4.71 17.65 21.70
CA LEU A 82 5.86 18.56 21.82
C LEU A 82 6.93 18.27 20.75
N SER A 83 7.20 17.00 20.46
CA SER A 83 8.14 16.62 19.39
C SER A 83 7.64 17.05 18.00
N LEU A 84 6.34 17.01 17.75
CA LEU A 84 5.72 17.42 16.49
C LEU A 84 5.87 18.93 16.25
N GLN A 85 5.77 19.75 17.30
CA GLN A 85 6.01 21.19 17.19
C GLN A 85 7.43 21.50 16.67
N ARG A 86 8.41 20.69 17.08
CA ARG A 86 9.83 20.85 16.73
C ARG A 86 10.26 19.97 15.55
N ALA A 87 9.34 19.23 14.95
CA ALA A 87 9.65 18.35 13.84
C ALA A 87 10.22 19.17 12.65
N PRO A 88 11.28 18.68 11.98
CA PRO A 88 11.69 19.24 10.71
C PRO A 88 10.52 19.25 9.73
N ARG A 89 10.47 20.30 8.92
CA ARG A 89 9.40 20.55 7.95
C ARG A 89 9.97 20.59 6.55
N VAL A 90 9.28 19.97 5.61
CA VAL A 90 9.75 19.90 4.24
C VAL A 90 8.59 19.90 3.25
N CYS A 91 8.80 20.53 2.10
CA CYS A 91 7.86 20.56 0.99
C CYS A 91 8.32 19.63 -0.15
N PHE A 92 7.33 19.06 -0.84
CA PHE A 92 7.47 18.39 -2.13
C PHE A 92 6.47 19.02 -3.09
N THR A 93 6.95 19.95 -3.91
CA THR A 93 6.08 20.80 -4.75
C THR A 93 6.16 20.46 -6.23
N THR A 94 7.26 19.84 -6.64
CA THR A 94 7.46 19.37 -8.02
C THR A 94 6.89 17.96 -8.20
N GLU A 95 6.47 17.63 -9.42
CA GLU A 95 6.01 16.27 -9.77
C GLU A 95 7.09 15.21 -9.43
N ALA A 96 8.35 15.50 -9.76
CA ALA A 96 9.48 14.63 -9.43
C ALA A 96 9.69 14.48 -7.92
N GLY A 97 9.54 15.57 -7.15
CA GLY A 97 9.61 15.56 -5.70
C GLY A 97 8.48 14.71 -5.10
N ILE A 98 7.25 14.92 -5.52
CA ILE A 98 6.08 14.14 -5.07
C ILE A 98 6.25 12.66 -5.41
N ALA A 99 6.66 12.33 -6.64
CA ALA A 99 6.94 10.96 -7.04
C ALA A 99 8.06 10.32 -6.20
N LYS A 100 9.08 11.10 -5.81
CA LYS A 100 10.13 10.64 -4.90
C LYS A 100 9.59 10.34 -3.51
N LEU A 101 8.79 11.25 -2.93
CA LEU A 101 8.14 11.03 -1.65
C LEU A 101 7.29 9.76 -1.66
N GLN A 102 6.44 9.59 -2.67
CA GLN A 102 5.56 8.41 -2.80
C GLN A 102 6.38 7.11 -2.92
N LYS A 103 7.50 7.12 -3.65
CA LYS A 103 8.42 5.97 -3.73
C LYS A 103 9.10 5.66 -2.40
N CYS A 104 9.46 6.68 -1.62
CA CYS A 104 10.11 6.50 -0.33
C CYS A 104 9.15 6.00 0.75
N THR A 105 7.88 6.43 0.71
CA THR A 105 6.88 6.05 1.71
C THR A 105 6.03 4.85 1.31
N ALA A 106 6.08 4.46 0.02
CA ALA A 106 5.17 3.50 -0.60
C ALA A 106 3.67 3.90 -0.47
N VAL A 107 3.39 5.20 -0.30
CA VAL A 107 2.02 5.75 -0.25
C VAL A 107 1.78 6.56 -1.51
N TYR A 108 0.92 6.05 -2.40
CA TYR A 108 0.70 6.62 -3.73
C TYR A 108 -0.67 7.29 -3.88
N GLY A 109 -0.77 8.27 -4.78
CA GLY A 109 -2.05 8.86 -5.21
C GLY A 109 -2.73 9.79 -4.20
N ARG A 110 -2.06 10.15 -3.10
CA ARG A 110 -2.60 11.00 -2.02
C ARG A 110 -2.03 12.41 -2.09
N THR A 111 -2.44 13.20 -3.08
CA THR A 111 -1.96 14.59 -3.26
C THR A 111 -3.14 15.51 -3.58
N PRO A 112 -3.28 16.69 -2.92
CA PRO A 112 -2.38 17.25 -1.91
C PRO A 112 -2.53 16.58 -0.53
N SER A 113 -1.44 16.44 0.20
CA SER A 113 -1.44 15.79 1.52
C SER A 113 -0.39 16.35 2.48
N LEU A 114 -0.69 16.24 3.77
CA LEU A 114 0.27 16.39 4.86
C LEU A 114 0.62 14.99 5.37
N LEU A 115 1.91 14.69 5.42
CA LEU A 115 2.43 13.45 5.94
C LEU A 115 3.21 13.71 7.23
N LEU A 116 2.99 12.86 8.21
CA LEU A 116 3.88 12.69 9.34
C LEU A 116 4.71 11.43 9.11
N LEU A 117 6.02 11.61 9.02
CA LEU A 117 6.97 10.53 8.73
C LEU A 117 7.77 10.21 9.99
N GLU A 118 7.79 8.93 10.32
CA GLU A 118 8.61 8.34 11.38
C GLU A 118 9.51 7.29 10.73
N MET A 119 10.51 7.77 9.99
CA MET A 119 11.35 6.94 9.11
C MET A 119 12.07 5.81 9.85
N TYR A 120 12.48 6.04 11.10
CA TYR A 120 13.13 5.02 11.93
C TYR A 120 12.22 3.82 12.23
N ASP A 121 10.93 4.06 12.43
CA ASP A 121 9.94 3.03 12.75
C ASP A 121 9.22 2.49 11.49
N ASP A 122 9.59 2.96 10.30
CA ASP A 122 8.89 2.70 9.03
C ASP A 122 7.37 2.98 9.13
N ARG A 123 7.02 4.11 9.75
CA ARG A 123 5.63 4.56 9.90
C ARG A 123 5.40 5.88 9.17
N ALA A 124 4.33 5.92 8.41
CA ALA A 124 3.81 7.14 7.82
C ALA A 124 2.34 7.31 8.21
N PHE A 125 1.94 8.54 8.49
CA PHE A 125 0.54 8.92 8.68
C PHE A 125 0.22 10.01 7.67
N VAL A 126 -0.97 9.97 7.08
CA VAL A 126 -1.31 10.84 5.95
C VAL A 126 -2.69 11.44 6.13
N LEU A 127 -2.73 12.77 6.09
CA LEU A 127 -3.93 13.58 5.99
C LEU A 127 -4.08 14.08 4.56
N ASP A 128 -5.15 13.67 3.87
CA ASP A 128 -5.51 14.28 2.58
C ASP A 128 -6.01 15.70 2.82
N LEU A 129 -5.42 16.65 2.10
CA LEU A 129 -5.80 18.05 2.20
C LEU A 129 -6.86 18.35 1.14
N ASN A 130 -7.88 19.12 1.51
CA ASN A 130 -8.89 19.55 0.54
C ASN A 130 -8.31 20.67 -0.36
N PRO A 131 -8.19 20.47 -1.69
CA PRO A 131 -7.65 21.48 -2.59
C PRO A 131 -8.45 22.80 -2.59
N GLY A 132 -9.75 22.74 -2.29
CA GLY A 132 -10.65 23.89 -2.26
C GLY A 132 -10.61 24.71 -0.97
N LEU A 133 -10.00 24.19 0.10
CA LEU A 133 -9.98 24.80 1.43
C LEU A 133 -8.56 25.17 1.89
N LEU A 134 -7.59 25.21 0.98
CA LEU A 134 -6.18 25.43 1.30
C LEU A 134 -5.94 26.77 2.02
N GLY A 135 -5.46 26.70 3.25
CA GLY A 135 -5.06 27.84 4.08
C GLY A 135 -6.18 28.44 4.95
N ASN A 136 -7.30 27.75 5.15
CA ASN A 136 -8.40 28.22 6.00
C ASN A 136 -8.38 27.64 7.44
N SER A 137 -9.28 28.12 8.30
CA SER A 137 -9.41 27.68 9.69
C SER A 137 -9.89 26.23 9.84
N GLU A 138 -10.75 25.76 8.92
CA GLU A 138 -11.25 24.38 8.91
C GLU A 138 -10.12 23.38 8.66
N GLN A 139 -9.22 23.69 7.72
CA GLN A 139 -8.02 22.89 7.47
C GLN A 139 -7.09 22.91 8.69
N ALA A 140 -6.95 24.05 9.36
CA ALA A 140 -6.15 24.14 10.59
C ALA A 140 -6.70 23.21 11.68
N ALA A 141 -8.02 23.15 11.83
CA ALA A 141 -8.68 22.23 12.77
C ALA A 141 -8.49 20.75 12.35
N ALA A 142 -8.57 20.45 11.05
CA ALA A 142 -8.32 19.10 10.54
C ALA A 142 -6.87 18.65 10.77
N VAL A 143 -5.90 19.53 10.56
CA VAL A 143 -4.48 19.29 10.86
C VAL A 143 -4.28 19.06 12.36
N GLU A 144 -4.89 19.89 13.21
CA GLU A 144 -4.80 19.72 14.65
C GLU A 144 -5.38 18.38 15.12
N ALA A 145 -6.58 18.04 14.65
CA ALA A 145 -7.24 16.77 14.95
C ALA A 145 -6.40 15.56 14.47
N PHE A 146 -5.81 15.66 13.29
CA PHE A 146 -4.91 14.64 12.76
C PHE A 146 -3.68 14.43 13.64
N LEU A 147 -2.96 15.50 14.00
CA LEU A 147 -1.74 15.40 14.80
C LEU A 147 -2.02 14.92 16.24
N ARG A 148 -3.11 15.39 16.86
CA ARG A 148 -3.60 14.85 18.15
C ARG A 148 -3.93 13.38 18.05
N GLY A 149 -4.68 13.01 17.01
CA GLY A 149 -5.10 11.63 16.82
C GLY A 149 -3.92 10.68 16.57
N VAL A 150 -2.87 11.11 15.85
CA VAL A 150 -1.64 10.32 15.77
C VAL A 150 -0.99 10.18 17.15
N ALA A 151 -0.91 11.26 17.93
CA ALA A 151 -0.29 11.22 19.26
C ALA A 151 -1.04 10.33 20.27
N GLU A 152 -2.36 10.25 20.13
CA GLU A 152 -3.26 9.42 20.92
C GLU A 152 -3.36 7.98 20.40
N GLY A 153 -2.82 7.70 19.20
CA GLY A 153 -2.92 6.40 18.53
C GLY A 153 -4.29 6.11 17.90
N SER A 154 -5.15 7.12 17.74
CA SER A 154 -6.46 6.99 17.09
C SER A 154 -6.41 7.11 15.57
N VAL A 155 -5.33 7.66 15.01
CA VAL A 155 -5.08 7.70 13.57
C VAL A 155 -4.25 6.48 13.17
N ALA A 156 -4.81 5.65 12.27
CA ALA A 156 -4.10 4.50 11.73
C ALA A 156 -2.91 4.92 10.86
N LYS A 157 -1.86 4.09 10.84
CA LYS A 157 -0.77 4.24 9.87
C LYS A 157 -1.32 4.20 8.44
N ALA A 158 -0.70 4.94 7.54
CA ALA A 158 -0.99 4.83 6.12
C ALA A 158 -0.63 3.44 5.62
N LEU A 159 -1.52 2.86 4.83
CA LEU A 159 -1.28 1.59 4.16
C LEU A 159 -0.25 1.81 3.06
N GLN A 160 0.77 0.95 3.05
CA GLN A 160 1.84 0.96 2.05
C GLN A 160 1.52 -0.03 0.94
N GLY A 161 1.98 0.24 -0.28
CA GLY A 161 1.77 -0.70 -1.37
C GLY A 161 2.70 -0.52 -2.55
N ALA A 162 2.56 -1.39 -3.53
CA ALA A 162 3.28 -1.29 -4.78
C ALA A 162 2.91 -0.01 -5.53
N ALA A 163 3.85 0.49 -6.35
CA ALA A 163 3.57 1.58 -7.26
C ALA A 163 2.43 1.17 -8.20
N PRO A 164 1.42 2.03 -8.42
CA PRO A 164 0.38 1.75 -9.40
C PRO A 164 1.01 1.69 -10.80
N PRO A 165 0.73 0.65 -11.60
CA PRO A 165 1.19 0.58 -12.97
C PRO A 165 0.39 1.54 -13.86
N ASP A 166 0.98 1.90 -15.00
CA ASP A 166 0.30 2.69 -16.01
C ASP A 166 -0.96 1.97 -16.50
N ASP A 167 -2.05 2.73 -16.65
CA ASP A 167 -3.38 2.24 -17.06
C ASP A 167 -3.94 1.09 -16.22
N ASP A 168 -3.47 0.92 -14.98
CA ASP A 168 -3.84 -0.18 -14.07
C ASP A 168 -3.60 -1.58 -14.70
N ARG A 169 -2.65 -1.72 -15.63
CA ARG A 169 -2.39 -2.99 -16.31
C ARG A 169 -1.45 -3.87 -15.50
N LEU A 170 -1.77 -5.17 -15.43
CA LEU A 170 -0.83 -6.14 -14.87
C LEU A 170 0.24 -6.45 -15.92
N GLU A 171 1.48 -6.04 -15.65
CA GLU A 171 2.62 -6.38 -16.49
C GLU A 171 2.84 -7.90 -16.51
N PRO A 172 3.17 -8.50 -17.67
CA PRO A 172 3.43 -9.93 -17.75
C PRO A 172 4.52 -10.36 -16.76
N THR A 173 4.16 -11.19 -15.79
CA THR A 173 5.07 -11.60 -14.72
C THR A 173 4.74 -13.00 -14.24
N HIS A 174 5.75 -13.80 -13.86
CA HIS A 174 5.55 -15.15 -13.32
C HIS A 174 4.65 -16.06 -14.18
N GLY A 175 4.68 -15.89 -15.50
CA GLY A 175 3.83 -16.64 -16.45
C GLY A 175 2.39 -16.13 -16.55
N ILE A 176 2.05 -15.04 -15.88
CA ILE A 176 0.72 -14.42 -15.89
C ILE A 176 0.66 -13.42 -17.05
N THR A 177 -0.32 -13.61 -17.94
CA THR A 177 -0.71 -12.63 -18.96
C THR A 177 -2.22 -12.51 -18.94
N LEU A 178 -2.75 -11.37 -18.50
CA LEU A 178 -4.19 -11.14 -18.39
C LEU A 178 -4.69 -10.26 -19.54
N SER A 179 -5.83 -10.64 -20.12
CA SER A 179 -6.50 -9.89 -21.17
C SER A 179 -7.53 -8.90 -20.61
N HIS A 180 -8.12 -9.24 -19.47
CA HIS A 180 -9.22 -8.48 -18.84
C HIS A 180 -8.85 -7.92 -17.47
N GLY A 181 -7.92 -8.56 -16.77
CA GLY A 181 -7.52 -8.20 -15.40
C GLY A 181 -6.80 -6.87 -15.27
N LEU A 182 -7.19 -6.09 -14.26
CA LEU A 182 -6.53 -4.86 -13.82
C LEU A 182 -5.65 -5.15 -12.60
N CYS A 183 -4.44 -4.61 -12.58
CA CYS A 183 -3.57 -4.63 -11.42
C CYS A 183 -4.11 -3.69 -10.34
N ALA A 184 -4.57 -4.25 -9.23
CA ALA A 184 -5.01 -3.49 -8.08
C ALA A 184 -3.91 -3.48 -7.02
N VAL A 185 -3.48 -2.27 -6.65
CA VAL A 185 -2.54 -2.01 -5.56
C VAL A 185 -3.25 -1.23 -4.45
N THR A 186 -2.64 -1.10 -3.28
CA THR A 186 -3.23 -0.41 -2.10
C THR A 186 -3.89 0.93 -2.46
N SER A 187 -3.22 1.74 -3.30
CA SER A 187 -3.71 3.07 -3.69
C SER A 187 -4.84 3.06 -4.73
N THR A 188 -4.92 2.05 -5.59
CA THR A 188 -5.90 1.99 -6.68
C THR A 188 -7.11 1.11 -6.37
N PHE A 189 -6.98 0.18 -5.41
CA PHE A 189 -7.98 -0.85 -5.11
C PHE A 189 -9.38 -0.27 -4.93
N ARG A 190 -9.52 0.75 -4.06
CA ARG A 190 -10.82 1.37 -3.76
C ARG A 190 -11.50 1.98 -4.99
N ARG A 191 -10.73 2.65 -5.86
CA ARG A 191 -11.25 3.25 -7.11
C ARG A 191 -11.64 2.16 -8.10
N LEU A 192 -10.77 1.17 -8.29
CA LEU A 192 -10.97 0.08 -9.24
C LEU A 192 -12.16 -0.80 -8.87
N LYS A 193 -12.35 -1.10 -7.58
CA LYS A 193 -13.50 -1.82 -7.04
C LYS A 193 -14.85 -1.18 -7.41
N ARG A 194 -14.88 0.14 -7.59
CA ARG A 194 -16.10 0.94 -7.86
C ARG A 194 -16.14 1.52 -9.27
N LYS A 195 -15.22 1.08 -10.14
CA LYS A 195 -15.07 1.64 -11.49
C LYS A 195 -16.30 1.36 -12.36
N GLU A 196 -16.87 0.17 -12.22
CA GLU A 196 -18.02 -0.29 -13.00
C GLU A 196 -19.26 -0.43 -12.10
N ALA A 197 -20.46 -0.25 -12.66
CA ALA A 197 -21.71 -0.20 -11.91
C ALA A 197 -22.04 -1.51 -11.16
N GLY A 198 -21.62 -2.66 -11.69
CA GLY A 198 -21.79 -3.96 -11.03
C GLY A 198 -20.77 -4.25 -9.94
N GLY A 199 -19.75 -3.40 -9.79
CA GLY A 199 -18.65 -3.59 -8.84
C GLY A 199 -17.46 -4.32 -9.46
N ALA A 200 -16.89 -5.29 -8.74
CA ALA A 200 -15.67 -5.97 -9.17
C ALA A 200 -15.55 -7.41 -8.63
N VAL A 201 -14.90 -8.28 -9.39
CA VAL A 201 -14.33 -9.53 -8.88
C VAL A 201 -12.83 -9.35 -8.73
N CYS A 202 -12.28 -9.76 -7.59
CA CYS A 202 -10.86 -9.67 -7.29
C CYS A 202 -10.29 -11.05 -6.97
N VAL A 203 -9.12 -11.34 -7.53
CA VAL A 203 -8.26 -12.45 -7.11
C VAL A 203 -7.08 -11.85 -6.37
N PHE A 204 -7.00 -12.18 -5.10
CA PHE A 204 -5.84 -11.93 -4.28
C PHE A 204 -4.86 -13.08 -4.42
N TRP A 205 -3.62 -12.74 -4.73
CA TRP A 205 -2.60 -13.71 -5.11
C TRP A 205 -1.26 -13.35 -4.49
N SER A 206 -0.32 -14.29 -4.54
CA SER A 206 1.05 -14.11 -4.07
C SER A 206 2.02 -14.73 -5.07
N SER A 207 3.13 -14.03 -5.31
CA SER A 207 4.26 -14.47 -6.14
C SER A 207 4.92 -15.77 -5.64
N ARG A 208 4.69 -16.09 -4.36
CA ARG A 208 5.23 -17.28 -3.68
C ARG A 208 4.34 -18.51 -3.85
N CYS A 209 3.11 -18.36 -4.33
CA CYS A 209 2.16 -19.46 -4.49
C CYS A 209 2.18 -20.01 -5.91
N ALA A 210 2.55 -21.29 -6.06
CA ALA A 210 2.68 -21.95 -7.36
C ALA A 210 1.37 -22.05 -8.15
N VAL A 211 0.22 -22.03 -7.47
CA VAL A 211 -1.11 -22.18 -8.08
C VAL A 211 -1.73 -20.83 -8.46
N CYS A 212 -1.26 -19.73 -7.88
CA CYS A 212 -1.81 -18.39 -8.13
C CYS A 212 -1.82 -17.98 -9.61
N PRO A 213 -0.73 -18.17 -10.38
CA PRO A 213 -0.72 -17.83 -11.81
C PRO A 213 -1.84 -18.53 -12.60
N ALA A 214 -2.04 -19.83 -12.37
CA ALA A 214 -3.06 -20.60 -13.04
C ALA A 214 -4.48 -20.13 -12.70
N VAL A 215 -4.72 -19.82 -11.44
CA VAL A 215 -6.03 -19.30 -11.01
C VAL A 215 -6.32 -17.91 -11.59
N LEU A 216 -5.31 -17.04 -11.70
CA LEU A 216 -5.48 -15.72 -12.33
C LEU A 216 -5.86 -15.83 -13.81
N MET A 217 -5.17 -16.69 -14.57
CA MET A 217 -5.45 -16.92 -15.98
C MET A 217 -6.82 -17.60 -16.19
N MET A 218 -7.15 -18.59 -15.37
CA MET A 218 -8.48 -19.21 -15.34
C MET A 218 -9.58 -18.16 -15.11
N MET A 219 -9.40 -17.30 -14.10
CA MET A 219 -10.37 -16.26 -13.76
C MET A 219 -10.51 -15.23 -14.89
N ASP A 220 -9.40 -14.85 -15.55
CA ASP A 220 -9.42 -13.95 -16.71
C ASP A 220 -10.28 -14.53 -17.84
N HIS A 221 -10.11 -15.81 -18.15
CA HIS A 221 -10.90 -16.51 -19.16
C HIS A 221 -12.40 -16.51 -18.82
N LEU A 222 -12.75 -16.88 -17.58
CA LEU A 222 -14.16 -16.94 -17.14
C LEU A 222 -14.81 -15.55 -17.10
N VAL A 223 -14.07 -14.51 -16.73
CA VAL A 223 -14.52 -13.12 -16.87
C VAL A 223 -14.81 -12.79 -18.33
N GLY A 224 -13.93 -13.20 -19.25
CA GLY A 224 -14.14 -13.06 -20.69
C GLY A 224 -15.42 -13.75 -21.18
N VAL A 225 -15.75 -14.94 -20.66
CA VAL A 225 -17.02 -15.65 -20.95
C VAL A 225 -18.22 -14.80 -20.53
N VAL A 226 -18.22 -14.26 -19.30
CA VAL A 226 -19.32 -13.44 -18.80
C VAL A 226 -19.43 -12.13 -19.59
N TRP A 227 -18.31 -11.47 -19.88
CA TRP A 227 -18.31 -10.22 -20.65
C TRP A 227 -18.79 -10.42 -22.08
N LYS A 228 -18.42 -11.51 -22.74
CA LYS A 228 -18.93 -11.84 -24.09
C LYS A 228 -20.45 -12.06 -24.09
N ALA A 229 -20.99 -12.76 -23.09
CA ALA A 229 -22.44 -12.92 -22.93
C ALA A 229 -23.14 -11.58 -22.64
N SER A 230 -22.50 -10.73 -21.84
CA SER A 230 -22.97 -9.37 -21.52
C SER A 230 -23.01 -8.47 -22.76
N GLU A 231 -21.97 -8.50 -23.59
CA GLU A 231 -21.88 -7.72 -24.83
C GLU A 231 -22.94 -8.14 -25.85
N ALA A 232 -23.26 -9.44 -25.95
CA ALA A 232 -24.36 -9.93 -26.78
C ALA A 232 -25.74 -9.40 -26.32
N CYS A 233 -25.85 -8.96 -25.07
CA CYS A 233 -27.03 -8.30 -24.51
C CYS A 233 -26.93 -6.75 -24.54
N GLY A 234 -25.92 -6.18 -25.21
CA GLY A 234 -25.72 -4.73 -25.33
C GLY A 234 -25.08 -4.06 -24.10
N VAL A 235 -24.51 -4.84 -23.18
CA VAL A 235 -23.92 -4.34 -21.92
C VAL A 235 -22.42 -4.56 -21.96
N ALA A 236 -21.64 -3.50 -22.15
CA ALA A 236 -20.19 -3.56 -22.10
C ALA A 236 -19.70 -3.55 -20.64
N ARG A 237 -18.80 -4.48 -20.30
CA ARG A 237 -18.05 -4.53 -19.02
C ARG A 237 -18.91 -4.22 -17.78
N PRO A 238 -19.85 -5.10 -17.41
CA PRO A 238 -20.76 -4.86 -16.29
C PRO A 238 -20.05 -4.73 -14.92
N PHE A 239 -18.82 -5.25 -14.80
CA PHE A 239 -17.97 -5.20 -13.60
C PHE A 239 -16.48 -5.20 -13.97
N SER A 240 -15.61 -4.86 -13.01
CA SER A 240 -14.14 -4.97 -13.14
C SER A 240 -13.59 -6.33 -12.71
N TYR A 241 -12.51 -6.80 -13.35
CA TYR A 241 -11.69 -7.91 -12.85
C TYR A 241 -10.36 -7.37 -12.31
N LEU A 242 -10.05 -7.66 -11.05
CA LEU A 242 -8.88 -7.16 -10.34
C LEU A 242 -7.95 -8.30 -9.96
N ALA A 243 -6.65 -8.11 -10.16
CA ALA A 243 -5.58 -8.95 -9.63
C ALA A 243 -4.78 -8.14 -8.60
N CYS A 244 -4.78 -8.59 -7.34
CA CYS A 244 -4.10 -7.88 -6.25
C CYS A 244 -3.04 -8.76 -5.60
N ASN A 245 -1.76 -8.38 -5.71
CA ASN A 245 -0.67 -9.11 -5.08
C ASN A 245 -0.58 -8.73 -3.59
N ILE A 246 -0.83 -9.67 -2.69
CA ILE A 246 -0.78 -9.42 -1.24
C ILE A 246 0.64 -9.36 -0.69
N ASP A 247 1.66 -9.79 -1.46
CA ASP A 247 3.06 -9.73 -1.00
C ASP A 247 3.57 -8.28 -0.93
N ASP A 248 3.02 -7.39 -1.75
CA ASP A 248 3.53 -6.03 -1.96
C ASP A 248 2.53 -4.94 -1.52
N ASN A 249 1.39 -5.31 -0.93
CA ASN A 249 0.29 -4.38 -0.64
C ASN A 249 -0.31 -4.61 0.75
N ASP A 250 -0.28 -3.58 1.58
CA ASP A 250 -1.11 -3.50 2.78
C ASP A 250 -2.55 -3.23 2.36
N LEU A 251 -3.49 -4.02 2.87
CA LEU A 251 -4.91 -3.88 2.58
C LEU A 251 -5.69 -3.79 3.89
N PRO A 252 -6.76 -2.97 3.95
CA PRO A 252 -7.58 -2.90 5.14
C PRO A 252 -8.48 -4.14 5.26
N ALA A 253 -8.95 -4.44 6.48
CA ALA A 253 -9.72 -5.66 6.77
C ALA A 253 -11.05 -5.76 5.99
N GLU A 254 -11.64 -4.63 5.63
CA GLU A 254 -12.83 -4.57 4.78
C GLU A 254 -12.57 -5.02 3.33
N ASP A 255 -11.33 -4.89 2.84
CA ASP A 255 -10.95 -5.32 1.50
C ASP A 255 -10.35 -6.72 1.53
N TRP A 256 -9.37 -6.95 2.40
CA TRP A 256 -8.70 -8.25 2.49
C TRP A 256 -9.47 -9.21 3.41
N PRO A 257 -9.97 -10.38 2.91
CA PRO A 257 -10.68 -11.36 3.72
C PRO A 257 -9.71 -12.15 4.61
N GLU A 258 -9.05 -11.43 5.50
CA GLU A 258 -8.10 -12.00 6.45
C GLU A 258 -8.87 -12.82 7.49
N THR A 259 -8.55 -14.12 7.59
CA THR A 259 -8.99 -14.92 8.74
C THR A 259 -7.93 -14.80 9.84
N PRO A 260 -8.31 -14.77 11.14
CA PRO A 260 -7.39 -14.49 12.25
C PRO A 260 -6.17 -15.42 12.36
N HIS A 261 -6.15 -16.53 11.63
CA HIS A 261 -5.16 -17.60 11.78
C HIS A 261 -4.45 -17.99 10.48
N GLN A 262 -4.90 -17.53 9.30
CA GLN A 262 -4.22 -17.88 8.06
C GLN A 262 -4.54 -16.93 6.88
N GLN A 263 -3.50 -16.41 6.24
CA GLN A 263 -3.60 -15.84 4.90
C GLN A 263 -3.67 -16.98 3.88
N THR A 264 -4.80 -17.12 3.20
CA THR A 264 -4.98 -18.14 2.16
C THR A 264 -4.93 -17.47 0.80
N VAL A 265 -4.10 -18.00 -0.10
CA VAL A 265 -3.97 -17.53 -1.48
C VAL A 265 -3.88 -18.72 -2.44
N PRO A 266 -4.50 -18.67 -3.64
CA PRO A 266 -5.32 -17.55 -4.13
C PRO A 266 -6.70 -17.51 -3.46
N THR A 267 -7.17 -16.29 -3.18
CA THR A 267 -8.51 -16.03 -2.65
C THR A 267 -9.29 -15.16 -3.63
N THR A 268 -10.51 -15.57 -3.94
CA THR A 268 -11.41 -14.83 -4.83
C THR A 268 -12.50 -14.16 -4.00
N ALA A 269 -12.69 -12.86 -4.22
CA ALA A 269 -13.77 -12.09 -3.61
C ALA A 269 -14.51 -11.29 -4.70
N ALA A 270 -15.83 -11.17 -4.54
CA ALA A 270 -16.65 -10.25 -5.30
C ALA A 270 -17.02 -9.05 -4.44
N TYR A 271 -17.17 -7.91 -5.07
CA TYR A 271 -17.68 -6.67 -4.51
C TYR A 271 -18.81 -6.20 -5.39
N ASP A 272 -20.00 -6.02 -4.83
CA ASP A 272 -21.12 -5.52 -5.61
C ASP A 272 -21.03 -4.00 -5.83
N GLY A 273 -22.00 -3.44 -6.56
CA GLY A 273 -22.08 -1.99 -6.81
C GLY A 273 -22.20 -1.12 -5.54
N ASN A 274 -22.60 -1.70 -4.40
CA ASN A 274 -22.64 -1.01 -3.11
C ASN A 274 -21.31 -1.14 -2.33
N GLY A 275 -20.40 -1.98 -2.80
CA GLY A 275 -19.14 -2.30 -2.15
C GLY A 275 -19.24 -3.41 -1.09
N GLU A 276 -20.35 -4.14 -1.04
CA GLU A 276 -20.51 -5.32 -0.17
C GLU A 276 -19.61 -6.45 -0.67
N ARG A 277 -18.86 -7.08 0.24
CA ARG A 277 -17.87 -8.11 -0.08
C ARG A 277 -18.43 -9.51 0.10
N PHE A 278 -18.23 -10.36 -0.89
CA PHE A 278 -18.57 -11.78 -0.89
C PHE A 278 -17.31 -12.61 -1.16
N VAL A 279 -17.00 -13.59 -0.33
CA VAL A 279 -15.80 -14.44 -0.51
C VAL A 279 -16.21 -15.76 -1.15
N TYR A 280 -15.52 -16.17 -2.20
CA TYR A 280 -15.77 -17.43 -2.87
C TYR A 280 -15.09 -18.59 -2.13
N THR A 281 -15.88 -19.54 -1.65
CA THR A 281 -15.40 -20.75 -0.94
C THR A 281 -15.73 -22.05 -1.70
N GLY A 282 -16.27 -21.94 -2.91
CA GLY A 282 -16.68 -23.07 -3.72
C GLY A 282 -15.52 -23.80 -4.44
N LYS A 283 -15.86 -24.89 -5.13
CA LYS A 283 -14.92 -25.64 -5.98
C LYS A 283 -14.50 -24.79 -7.19
N ARG A 284 -13.19 -24.62 -7.39
CA ARG A 284 -12.59 -23.94 -8.55
C ARG A 284 -12.88 -24.70 -9.86
N SER A 285 -14.05 -24.45 -10.41
CA SER A 285 -14.60 -25.04 -11.64
C SER A 285 -15.43 -23.96 -12.34
N ALA A 286 -15.59 -24.07 -13.66
CA ALA A 286 -16.08 -22.98 -14.50
C ALA A 286 -17.47 -22.49 -14.07
N ALA A 287 -18.47 -23.38 -14.04
CA ALA A 287 -19.86 -23.00 -13.76
C ALA A 287 -20.07 -22.42 -12.34
N PRO A 288 -19.52 -23.00 -11.25
CA PRO A 288 -19.61 -22.40 -9.92
C PRO A 288 -18.98 -21.00 -9.80
N ILE A 289 -17.84 -20.76 -10.46
CA ILE A 289 -17.20 -19.44 -10.47
C ILE A 289 -18.04 -18.44 -11.27
N VAL A 290 -18.49 -18.80 -12.47
CA VAL A 290 -19.32 -17.93 -13.31
C VAL A 290 -20.62 -17.58 -12.59
N ARG A 291 -21.28 -18.55 -11.95
CA ARG A 291 -22.47 -18.31 -11.12
C ARG A 291 -22.20 -17.31 -10.01
N PHE A 292 -21.07 -17.45 -9.31
CA PHE A 292 -20.67 -16.54 -8.25
C PHE A 292 -20.43 -15.11 -8.78
N ILE A 293 -19.68 -14.96 -9.89
CA ILE A 293 -19.44 -13.66 -10.52
C ILE A 293 -20.76 -13.02 -10.94
N CYS A 294 -21.63 -13.76 -11.64
CA CYS A 294 -22.90 -13.22 -12.11
C CYS A 294 -23.82 -12.80 -10.95
N ALA A 295 -23.85 -13.56 -9.86
CA ALA A 295 -24.69 -13.27 -8.71
C ALA A 295 -24.30 -12.00 -7.96
N HIS A 296 -23.00 -11.68 -7.89
CA HIS A 296 -22.48 -10.61 -7.03
C HIS A 296 -21.93 -9.40 -7.80
N CYS A 297 -21.56 -9.57 -9.07
CA CYS A 297 -20.92 -8.52 -9.87
C CYS A 297 -21.79 -7.98 -11.00
N LEU A 298 -22.96 -8.55 -11.31
CA LEU A 298 -23.87 -7.91 -12.26
C LEU A 298 -24.67 -6.79 -11.53
N PRO A 299 -24.92 -5.64 -12.18
CA PRO A 299 -25.76 -4.60 -11.59
C PRO A 299 -27.14 -5.15 -11.23
N ARG A 300 -27.61 -4.87 -10.01
CA ARG A 300 -28.88 -5.42 -9.49
C ARG A 300 -30.09 -5.05 -10.34
N ASP A 301 -30.08 -3.84 -10.91
CA ASP A 301 -31.18 -3.31 -11.71
C ASP A 301 -31.05 -3.62 -13.21
N LEU A 302 -30.10 -4.48 -13.61
CA LEU A 302 -29.88 -4.81 -15.01
C LEU A 302 -30.96 -5.78 -15.53
N PRO A 303 -31.85 -5.38 -16.45
CA PRO A 303 -32.97 -6.22 -16.88
C PRO A 303 -32.54 -7.51 -17.60
N THR A 304 -31.37 -7.49 -18.23
CA THR A 304 -30.80 -8.62 -18.98
C THR A 304 -29.94 -9.54 -18.12
N ALA A 305 -29.80 -9.29 -16.80
CA ALA A 305 -28.90 -10.07 -15.93
C ALA A 305 -29.18 -11.58 -15.95
N ALA A 306 -30.46 -11.99 -15.94
CA ALA A 306 -30.84 -13.40 -16.00
C ALA A 306 -30.41 -14.05 -17.31
N ARG A 307 -30.56 -13.35 -18.44
CA ARG A 307 -30.12 -13.83 -19.76
C ARG A 307 -28.61 -13.93 -19.85
N ILE A 308 -27.88 -12.89 -19.42
CA ILE A 308 -26.40 -12.89 -19.38
C ILE A 308 -25.89 -14.07 -18.55
N THR A 309 -26.49 -14.29 -17.38
CA THR A 309 -26.14 -15.41 -16.48
C THR A 309 -26.39 -16.75 -17.16
N SER A 310 -27.56 -16.93 -17.79
CA SER A 310 -27.91 -18.16 -18.52
C SER A 310 -26.93 -18.45 -19.66
N ASP A 311 -26.64 -17.45 -20.50
CA ASP A 311 -25.77 -17.59 -21.66
C ASP A 311 -24.32 -17.87 -21.23
N ALA A 312 -23.82 -17.18 -20.20
CA ALA A 312 -22.50 -17.42 -19.64
C ALA A 312 -22.37 -18.82 -19.02
N LEU A 313 -23.39 -19.27 -18.27
CA LEU A 313 -23.41 -20.61 -17.68
C LEU A 313 -23.45 -21.71 -18.75
N ALA A 314 -24.23 -21.53 -19.82
CA ALA A 314 -24.29 -22.51 -20.91
C ALA A 314 -22.95 -22.69 -21.64
N ILE A 315 -22.08 -21.67 -21.63
CA ILE A 315 -20.69 -21.78 -22.10
C ILE A 315 -19.83 -22.45 -21.03
N ALA A 316 -19.92 -22.00 -19.77
CA ALA A 316 -19.12 -22.51 -18.67
C ALA A 316 -19.34 -24.01 -18.38
N GLU A 317 -20.56 -24.51 -18.55
CA GLU A 317 -20.91 -25.93 -18.35
C GLU A 317 -20.30 -26.86 -19.40
N LYS A 318 -19.82 -26.33 -20.53
CA LYS A 318 -19.11 -27.09 -21.57
C LYS A 318 -17.61 -27.19 -21.31
N LEU A 319 -17.07 -26.39 -20.38
CA LEU A 319 -15.66 -26.40 -20.02
C LEU A 319 -15.43 -27.48 -18.94
N THR A 320 -14.57 -28.43 -19.27
CA THR A 320 -14.08 -29.42 -18.29
C THR A 320 -13.13 -28.76 -17.29
N ASP A 321 -12.92 -29.40 -16.14
CA ASP A 321 -11.95 -28.92 -15.17
C ASP A 321 -10.54 -28.95 -15.82
N GLU A 322 -10.21 -29.99 -16.58
CA GLU A 322 -8.94 -30.15 -17.28
C GLU A 322 -8.67 -28.99 -18.26
N GLU A 323 -9.60 -28.70 -19.17
CA GLU A 323 -9.47 -27.57 -20.11
C GLU A 323 -9.29 -26.24 -19.38
N LEU A 324 -10.01 -26.05 -18.27
CA LEU A 324 -9.95 -24.84 -17.47
C LEU A 324 -8.58 -24.66 -16.80
N TRP A 325 -7.99 -25.76 -16.30
CA TRP A 325 -6.66 -25.73 -15.70
C TRP A 325 -5.54 -25.63 -16.76
N GLU A 326 -5.73 -26.21 -17.94
CA GLU A 326 -4.80 -26.05 -19.08
C GLU A 326 -4.75 -24.60 -19.57
N ILE A 327 -5.89 -23.91 -19.61
CA ILE A 327 -5.95 -22.46 -19.87
C ILE A 327 -5.13 -21.69 -18.82
N GLY A 328 -5.07 -22.18 -17.58
CA GLY A 328 -4.27 -21.60 -16.51
C GLY A 328 -2.76 -21.77 -16.67
N LEU A 329 -2.29 -22.66 -17.55
CA LEU A 329 -0.86 -22.88 -17.72
C LEU A 329 -0.26 -21.80 -18.63
N PRO A 330 0.92 -21.26 -18.28
CA PRO A 330 1.63 -20.38 -19.19
C PRO A 330 1.90 -21.13 -20.51
N PRO A 331 1.79 -20.46 -21.67
CA PRO A 331 2.02 -21.10 -22.96
C PRO A 331 3.41 -21.75 -22.97
N ALA A 332 3.47 -23.03 -23.33
CA ALA A 332 4.73 -23.74 -23.44
C ALA A 332 5.66 -22.97 -24.38
N ALA A 333 6.87 -22.63 -23.92
CA ALA A 333 7.87 -22.02 -24.77
C ALA A 333 8.08 -22.93 -25.99
N ASN A 334 7.80 -22.40 -27.19
CA ASN A 334 8.02 -23.10 -28.45
C ASN A 334 9.45 -23.68 -28.47
N LYS A 335 9.55 -25.01 -28.51
CA LYS A 335 10.82 -25.76 -28.61
C LYS A 335 11.46 -25.69 -30.00
N ASP A 336 10.96 -24.85 -30.90
CA ASP A 336 11.38 -24.82 -32.31
C ASP A 336 12.03 -23.49 -32.71
N VAL A 337 13.19 -23.14 -32.13
CA VAL A 337 14.21 -22.35 -32.84
C VAL A 337 15.61 -22.78 -32.37
N GLU A 338 16.04 -23.99 -32.73
CA GLU A 338 17.46 -24.22 -33.00
C GLU A 338 17.81 -23.54 -34.34
N LYS A 339 18.25 -22.28 -34.29
CA LYS A 339 18.93 -21.65 -35.44
C LYS A 339 20.41 -21.43 -35.11
N LYS A 340 21.21 -22.34 -35.70
CA LYS A 340 22.66 -22.34 -35.89
C LYS A 340 23.28 -20.94 -35.92
N SER A 341 24.21 -20.69 -35.02
CA SER A 341 25.19 -19.60 -35.13
C SER A 341 26.27 -19.97 -36.16
N PRO A 342 26.69 -19.07 -37.07
CA PRO A 342 27.91 -19.26 -37.86
C PRO A 342 29.16 -18.89 -37.05
N PRO A 343 30.34 -19.43 -37.42
CA PRO A 343 31.53 -19.42 -36.58
C PRO A 343 32.34 -18.11 -36.67
N HIS A 344 33.15 -17.91 -35.64
CA HIS A 344 34.08 -16.81 -35.43
C HIS A 344 35.17 -16.64 -36.50
N GLY A 345 35.52 -15.37 -36.73
CA GLY A 345 36.82 -14.85 -37.15
C GLY A 345 36.65 -13.33 -37.30
N GLY A 346 37.40 -12.41 -36.70
CA GLY A 346 38.65 -12.44 -35.94
C GLY A 346 39.42 -11.18 -36.33
N GLY A 347 39.64 -10.24 -35.40
CA GLY A 347 40.60 -9.14 -35.58
C GLY A 347 40.19 -7.75 -35.06
N ASN A 348 40.57 -7.46 -33.81
CA ASN A 348 41.24 -6.25 -33.26
C ASN A 348 40.74 -4.83 -33.63
N ALA A 349 40.63 -3.83 -32.73
CA ALA A 349 41.08 -3.70 -31.35
C ALA A 349 40.46 -2.43 -30.67
N HIS A 350 40.32 -2.54 -29.34
CA HIS A 350 40.32 -1.52 -28.28
C HIS A 350 39.27 -0.38 -28.29
N GLU A 351 38.26 -0.51 -27.43
CA GLU A 351 38.15 0.30 -26.20
C GLU A 351 37.27 -0.42 -25.16
N ALA A 352 37.47 -0.09 -23.89
CA ALA A 352 37.29 -0.95 -22.72
C ALA A 352 35.86 -1.49 -22.46
N SER A 353 35.85 -2.75 -22.04
CA SER A 353 34.74 -3.59 -21.58
C SER A 353 35.22 -4.21 -20.24
N VAL A 354 34.46 -4.70 -19.26
CA VAL A 354 33.09 -5.20 -19.05
C VAL A 354 32.90 -5.10 -17.50
N GLU A 355 31.72 -4.96 -16.89
CA GLU A 355 30.82 -6.04 -16.44
C GLU A 355 29.55 -5.40 -15.86
N SER A 356 28.37 -5.59 -16.45
CA SER A 356 27.47 -6.76 -16.38
C SER A 356 26.96 -7.06 -14.96
N SER A 357 25.67 -6.82 -14.73
CA SER A 357 24.88 -7.37 -13.61
C SER A 357 23.42 -7.41 -14.07
N ARG A 358 22.94 -8.54 -14.61
CA ARG A 358 22.17 -9.58 -13.91
C ARG A 358 21.02 -9.04 -13.06
N GLY A 359 19.82 -9.56 -13.38
CA GLY A 359 18.51 -9.17 -12.89
C GLY A 359 18.44 -8.81 -11.41
N ALA A 360 17.77 -7.69 -11.14
CA ALA A 360 17.41 -7.23 -9.81
C ALA A 360 16.36 -8.17 -9.19
N ARG A 361 16.81 -9.29 -8.63
CA ARG A 361 16.22 -9.82 -7.40
C ARG A 361 16.42 -8.74 -6.35
N ARG A 362 15.38 -7.98 -6.00
CA ARG A 362 15.43 -7.04 -4.89
C ARG A 362 15.57 -7.83 -3.58
N LYS A 363 16.81 -7.98 -3.13
CA LYS A 363 17.13 -8.15 -1.71
C LYS A 363 16.69 -6.87 -1.00
N ARG A 364 16.11 -7.00 0.20
CA ARG A 364 15.95 -5.90 1.18
C ARG A 364 17.24 -5.07 1.23
N PRO A 365 17.18 -3.75 1.48
CA PRO A 365 18.39 -3.00 1.76
C PRO A 365 19.08 -3.59 2.98
N LEU A 366 20.27 -4.16 2.77
CA LEU A 366 21.22 -4.46 3.84
C LEU A 366 21.69 -3.10 4.37
N GLY A 367 21.43 -2.84 5.66
CA GLY A 367 22.08 -1.77 6.38
C GLY A 367 23.60 -1.96 6.32
N CYS A 368 24.33 -0.88 6.13
CA CYS A 368 25.78 -0.87 6.22
C CYS A 368 26.19 -1.21 7.67
N SER A 369 26.64 -2.43 7.89
CA SER A 369 27.21 -2.89 9.16
C SER A 369 28.65 -2.41 9.32
N GLU A 370 28.99 -1.86 10.48
CA GLU A 370 30.24 -2.25 11.14
C GLU A 370 29.94 -3.47 12.03
N THR A 371 30.82 -4.45 11.90
CA THR A 371 30.82 -5.81 12.47
C THR A 371 30.80 -5.87 14.00
N LEU A 372 30.14 -6.90 14.57
CA LEU A 372 30.62 -7.84 15.61
C LEU A 372 29.49 -8.89 15.92
N PRO A 373 29.79 -10.05 16.55
CA PRO A 373 29.48 -11.39 16.03
C PRO A 373 28.15 -12.01 16.49
N ASP A 374 27.80 -13.08 15.75
CA ASP A 374 26.68 -14.01 15.90
C ASP A 374 26.50 -14.65 17.29
N ASP A 375 25.25 -15.13 17.45
CA ASP A 375 24.73 -16.19 18.32
C ASP A 375 24.09 -15.85 19.69
N GLU A 376 22.95 -16.52 19.94
CA GLU A 376 22.12 -16.61 21.17
C GLU A 376 20.82 -15.78 21.31
N LEU A 377 19.96 -15.66 20.29
CA LEU A 377 18.64 -15.01 20.45
C LEU A 377 17.34 -15.82 20.23
N PRO A 378 17.31 -17.10 19.81
CA PRO A 378 16.04 -17.87 19.84
C PRO A 378 15.79 -18.64 21.16
N GLN A 379 16.83 -18.96 21.95
CA GLN A 379 16.67 -19.85 23.12
C GLN A 379 16.20 -19.12 24.38
N ARG A 380 16.66 -17.88 24.64
CA ARG A 380 16.24 -17.12 25.83
C ARG A 380 14.77 -16.72 25.83
N ALA A 381 14.19 -16.48 24.65
CA ALA A 381 12.76 -16.18 24.53
C ALA A 381 11.89 -17.41 24.83
N ALA A 382 12.33 -18.60 24.42
CA ALA A 382 11.64 -19.85 24.71
C ALA A 382 11.73 -20.23 26.20
N GLU A 383 12.91 -20.07 26.82
CA GLU A 383 13.09 -20.32 28.25
C GLU A 383 12.31 -19.32 29.13
N GLN A 384 12.24 -18.05 28.74
CA GLN A 384 11.43 -17.05 29.46
C GLN A 384 9.94 -17.34 29.39
N LEU A 385 9.43 -17.79 28.23
CA LEU A 385 8.03 -18.15 28.06
C LEU A 385 7.66 -19.41 28.85
N GLU A 386 8.56 -20.39 28.93
CA GLU A 386 8.32 -21.62 29.69
C GLU A 386 8.44 -21.39 31.20
N THR A 387 9.35 -20.52 31.64
CA THR A 387 9.45 -20.10 33.05
C THR A 387 8.21 -19.30 33.47
N GLN A 388 7.66 -18.46 32.59
CA GLN A 388 6.43 -17.71 32.86
C GLN A 388 5.20 -18.62 32.92
N LYS A 389 5.09 -19.65 32.07
CA LYS A 389 4.03 -20.66 32.16
C LYS A 389 4.07 -21.44 33.48
N ARG A 390 5.24 -21.93 33.88
CA ARG A 390 5.39 -22.67 35.15
C ARG A 390 5.08 -21.81 36.38
N ARG A 391 5.32 -20.49 36.30
CA ARG A 391 5.00 -19.55 37.38
C ARG A 391 3.49 -19.32 37.51
N VAL A 392 2.79 -19.20 36.38
CA VAL A 392 1.33 -19.08 36.36
C VAL A 392 0.65 -20.37 36.80
N GLU A 393 1.16 -21.54 36.42
CA GLU A 393 0.64 -22.84 36.87
C GLU A 393 0.83 -23.04 38.37
N LYS A 394 1.98 -22.64 38.92
CA LYS A 394 2.26 -22.73 40.35
C LYS A 394 1.44 -21.74 41.19
N GLU A 395 1.22 -20.53 40.70
CA GLU A 395 0.30 -19.56 41.34
C GLU A 395 -1.15 -20.05 41.26
N HIS A 396 -1.55 -20.75 40.19
CA HIS A 396 -2.88 -21.33 40.08
C HIS A 396 -3.07 -22.56 40.98
N GLU A 397 -2.03 -23.37 41.23
CA GLU A 397 -2.07 -24.47 42.20
C GLU A 397 -2.05 -23.97 43.65
N GLU A 398 -1.31 -22.91 43.98
CA GLU A 398 -1.30 -22.30 45.33
C GLU A 398 -2.61 -21.55 45.66
N VAL A 399 -3.36 -21.10 44.65
CA VAL A 399 -4.70 -20.51 44.82
C VAL A 399 -5.80 -21.58 44.88
N MET A 400 -5.54 -22.81 44.42
CA MET A 400 -6.56 -23.87 44.25
C MET A 400 -6.26 -25.20 44.97
N GLY A 401 -5.57 -25.21 46.11
CA GLY A 401 -5.74 -26.36 47.00
C GLY A 401 -5.02 -26.36 48.35
N PRO A 402 -5.46 -27.21 49.30
CA PRO A 402 -6.68 -28.03 49.30
C PRO A 402 -7.94 -27.33 49.83
#